data_AF-A0ABC9YEM8-F1
#
_entry.id   AF-A0ABC9YEM8-F1
#
_cell.length_a   1.000
_cell.length_b   1.000
_cell.length_c   1.000
_cell.angle_alpha   90.00
_cell.angle_beta   90.00
_cell.angle_gamma   90.00
#
_symmetry.space_group_name_H-M   'P 1'
#
loop_
_entity.id
_entity.type
_entity.pdbx_description
1 polymer ?
#
loop_
_entity_poly.entity_id
_entity_poly.type
_entity_poly.pdbx_seq_one_letter_code
_entity_poly.pdbx_strand_id
1 'polypeptide(L)'
;MVYYDPDNAQLPTDPDEVQCTRPMWRKFVRSAPSSYANSLVVMDWKSEEAPTVDEVAGRLQQYEESLSSSLVSAVEKLSREFRQLKVGMSYSPPVWTSISAIRMRKSNGEWRLTVDYRGLNEVTPPMSAAVPDRLELQYELESKAAKWYTTMDIANAFFSIPLAVE
;
A
#
# COMPACT_ATOMS: atom_id res chain seq x y z
N MET A 1 23.91 23.44 -28.32
CA MET A 1 24.40 24.65 -29.00
C MET A 1 23.20 25.47 -29.46
N VAL A 2 22.97 26.59 -28.78
CA VAL A 2 22.18 27.70 -29.30
C VAL A 2 23.13 28.46 -30.23
N TYR A 3 22.74 28.70 -31.49
CA TYR A 3 23.56 29.48 -32.42
C TYR A 3 23.48 30.95 -31.98
N TYR A 4 24.63 31.58 -31.73
CA TYR A 4 24.72 33.02 -31.44
C TYR A 4 25.36 33.73 -32.63
N ASP A 5 24.75 34.84 -33.01
CA ASP A 5 25.23 35.78 -34.02
C ASP A 5 26.26 36.72 -33.36
N PRO A 6 27.54 36.71 -33.79
CA PRO A 6 28.64 37.38 -33.09
C PRO A 6 28.61 38.92 -33.14
N ASP A 7 27.69 39.54 -33.89
CA ASP A 7 27.65 41.01 -34.05
C ASP A 7 26.66 41.74 -33.11
N ASN A 8 26.01 41.04 -32.16
CA ASN A 8 25.07 41.67 -31.23
C ASN A 8 25.78 42.14 -29.94
N ALA A 9 26.13 43.43 -29.87
CA ALA A 9 26.89 44.05 -28.78
C ALA A 9 26.09 44.33 -27.47
N GLN A 10 24.95 43.67 -27.26
CA GLN A 10 24.12 43.76 -26.05
C GLN A 10 23.90 42.35 -25.47
N LEU A 11 24.99 41.57 -25.33
CA LEU A 11 24.94 40.24 -24.75
C LEU A 11 24.89 40.33 -23.21
N PRO A 12 23.85 39.77 -22.55
CA PRO A 12 23.84 39.64 -21.11
C PRO A 12 25.06 38.83 -20.68
N THR A 13 25.86 39.38 -19.77
CA THR A 13 27.04 38.66 -19.23
C THR A 13 26.61 37.61 -18.21
N ASP A 14 25.42 37.78 -17.63
CA ASP A 14 24.78 36.85 -16.71
C ASP A 14 23.91 35.84 -17.49
N PRO A 15 24.15 34.51 -17.35
CA PRO A 15 23.31 33.48 -17.95
C PRO A 15 21.83 33.52 -17.49
N ASP A 16 21.55 34.09 -16.32
CA ASP A 16 20.19 34.14 -15.76
C ASP A 16 19.33 35.25 -16.41
N GLU A 17 19.97 36.25 -17.02
CA GLU A 17 19.34 37.34 -17.78
C GLU A 17 19.05 36.98 -19.24
N VAL A 18 19.47 35.80 -19.70
CA VAL A 18 19.26 35.33 -21.08
C VAL A 18 17.77 35.08 -21.32
N GLN A 19 17.24 35.63 -22.41
CA GLN A 19 15.86 35.35 -22.81
C GLN A 19 15.70 33.89 -23.27
N CYS A 20 14.80 33.17 -22.61
CA CYS A 20 14.38 31.86 -23.06
C CYS A 20 13.65 32.01 -24.39
N THR A 21 13.96 31.19 -25.39
CA THR A 21 13.23 31.19 -26.66
C THR A 21 12.30 29.97 -26.75
N ARG A 22 11.22 30.06 -27.53
CA ARG A 22 10.28 28.94 -27.73
C ARG A 22 10.96 27.62 -28.19
N PRO A 23 12.01 27.61 -29.03
CA PRO A 23 12.79 26.41 -29.32
C PRO A 23 13.58 25.87 -28.12
N MET A 24 14.14 26.74 -27.28
CA MET A 24 14.83 26.34 -26.03
C MET A 24 13.84 25.69 -25.06
N TRP A 25 12.66 26.30 -24.87
CA TRP A 25 11.61 25.72 -24.02
C TRP A 25 11.17 24.32 -24.49
N ARG A 26 10.95 24.15 -25.81
CA ARG A 26 10.60 22.83 -26.37
C ARG A 26 11.69 21.79 -26.15
N LYS A 27 12.97 22.16 -26.25
CA LYS A 27 14.09 21.25 -25.96
C LYS A 27 14.16 20.92 -24.47
N PHE A 28 13.95 21.90 -23.60
CA PHE A 28 13.92 21.73 -22.15
C PHE A 28 12.83 20.74 -21.73
N VAL A 29 11.57 20.97 -22.15
CA VAL A 29 10.44 20.08 -21.85
C VAL A 29 10.67 18.65 -22.37
N ARG A 30 11.25 18.49 -23.56
CA ARG A 30 11.57 17.16 -24.13
C ARG A 30 12.73 16.45 -23.44
N SER A 31 13.62 17.20 -22.79
CA SER A 31 14.77 16.64 -22.06
C SER A 31 14.44 16.37 -20.60
N ALA A 32 13.31 16.88 -20.09
CA ALA A 32 12.86 16.66 -18.73
C ALA A 32 12.35 15.21 -18.54
N PRO A 33 12.49 14.63 -17.32
CA PRO A 33 11.91 13.33 -17.01
C PRO A 33 10.39 13.31 -17.23
N SER A 34 9.86 12.16 -17.65
CA SER A 34 8.44 11.99 -18.01
C SER A 34 7.47 12.34 -16.88
N SER A 35 7.90 12.21 -15.62
CA SER A 35 7.15 12.61 -14.42
C SER A 35 6.86 14.12 -14.35
N TYR A 36 7.72 14.94 -14.94
CA TYR A 36 7.59 16.41 -14.93
C TYR A 36 7.09 16.96 -16.26
N ALA A 37 7.29 16.21 -17.36
CA ALA A 37 6.95 16.64 -18.72
C ALA A 37 5.50 17.16 -18.85
N ASN A 38 4.51 16.49 -18.24
CA ASN A 38 3.11 16.92 -18.29
C ASN A 38 2.87 18.27 -17.58
N SER A 39 3.49 18.49 -16.42
CA SER A 39 3.40 19.75 -15.68
C SER A 39 4.10 20.91 -16.38
N LEU A 40 5.26 20.64 -16.99
CA LEU A 40 6.01 21.62 -17.77
C LEU A 40 5.27 22.05 -19.05
N VAL A 41 4.49 21.15 -19.67
CA VAL A 41 3.64 21.47 -20.82
C VAL A 41 2.49 22.40 -20.43
N VAL A 42 1.96 22.28 -19.21
CA VAL A 42 0.85 23.11 -18.70
C VAL A 42 1.30 24.52 -18.32
N MET A 43 2.60 24.73 -18.04
CA MET A 43 3.15 26.07 -17.89
C MET A 43 3.13 26.82 -19.22
N ASP A 44 2.05 27.57 -19.42
CA ASP A 44 1.79 28.31 -20.65
C ASP A 44 2.85 29.38 -20.91
N TRP A 45 3.24 29.49 -22.18
CA TRP A 45 4.11 30.55 -22.69
C TRP A 45 3.29 31.83 -22.79
N LYS A 46 3.16 32.55 -21.67
CA LYS A 46 2.43 33.82 -21.64
C LYS A 46 3.39 34.99 -21.84
N SER A 47 3.47 35.52 -23.06
CA SER A 47 3.70 36.95 -23.41
C SER A 47 4.22 37.09 -24.85
N GLU A 48 4.07 38.29 -25.42
CA GLU A 48 4.68 38.74 -26.67
C GLU A 48 6.22 38.93 -26.53
N GLU A 49 6.70 39.12 -25.29
CA GLU A 49 8.12 39.20 -24.95
C GLU A 49 8.62 37.91 -24.27
N ALA A 50 9.85 37.52 -24.57
CA ALA A 50 10.44 36.27 -24.12
C ALA A 50 10.94 36.38 -22.65
N PRO A 51 10.45 35.53 -21.72
CA PRO A 51 10.87 35.54 -20.31
C PRO A 51 12.35 35.16 -20.18
N THR A 52 13.03 35.69 -19.16
CA THR A 52 14.43 35.34 -18.87
C THR A 52 14.54 33.95 -18.23
N VAL A 53 15.75 33.40 -18.20
CA VAL A 53 16.04 32.11 -17.53
C VAL A 53 15.68 32.17 -16.04
N ASP A 54 16.01 33.27 -15.35
CA ASP A 54 15.68 33.46 -13.93
C ASP A 54 14.17 33.42 -13.66
N GLU A 55 13.37 34.11 -14.50
CA GLU A 55 11.92 34.14 -14.34
C GLU A 55 11.30 32.75 -14.52
N VAL A 56 11.80 31.97 -15.47
CA VAL A 56 11.37 30.59 -15.70
C VAL A 56 11.76 29.69 -14.53
N ALA A 57 12.97 29.87 -13.97
CA ALA A 57 13.43 29.14 -12.79
C ALA A 57 12.58 29.46 -11.55
N GLY A 58 12.27 30.73 -11.31
CA GLY A 58 11.38 31.15 -10.22
C GLY A 58 9.98 30.55 -10.32
N ARG A 59 9.41 30.49 -11.54
CA ARG A 59 8.10 29.86 -11.77
C ARG A 59 8.12 28.35 -11.51
N LEU A 60 9.20 27.67 -11.89
CA LEU A 60 9.40 26.25 -11.60
C LEU A 60 9.48 25.99 -10.10
N GLN A 61 10.26 26.80 -9.39
CA GLN A 61 10.42 26.70 -7.94
C GLN A 61 9.08 26.92 -7.22
N GLN A 62 8.32 27.93 -7.62
CA GLN A 62 7.00 28.20 -7.05
C GLN A 62 6.02 27.04 -7.29
N TYR A 63 6.06 26.41 -8.47
CA TYR A 63 5.24 25.24 -8.77
C TYR A 63 5.65 24.03 -7.91
N GLU A 64 6.94 23.81 -7.71
CA GLU A 64 7.48 22.74 -6.85
C GLU A 64 7.06 22.94 -5.38
N GLU A 65 7.13 24.16 -4.87
CA GLU A 65 6.67 24.51 -3.52
C GLU A 65 5.14 24.34 -3.39
N SER A 66 4.38 24.70 -4.42
CA SER A 66 2.92 24.50 -4.45
C SER A 66 2.53 23.02 -4.50
N LEU A 67 3.24 22.20 -5.28
CA LEU A 67 3.01 20.76 -5.32
C LEU A 67 3.39 20.11 -3.99
N SER A 68 4.53 20.49 -3.44
CA SER A 68 5.03 19.98 -2.16
C SER A 68 4.05 20.30 -1.04
N SER A 69 3.55 21.53 -0.96
CA SER A 69 2.55 21.90 0.04
C SER A 69 1.22 21.15 -0.11
N SER A 70 0.76 20.93 -1.35
CA SER A 70 -0.45 20.15 -1.61
C SER A 70 -0.29 18.68 -1.23
N LEU A 71 0.84 18.07 -1.58
CA LEU A 71 1.16 16.68 -1.22
C LEU A 71 1.32 16.53 0.30
N VAL A 72 2.03 17.44 0.96
CA VAL A 72 2.17 17.46 2.42
C VAL A 72 0.80 17.57 3.09
N SER A 73 -0.07 18.47 2.62
CA SER A 73 -1.43 18.61 3.15
C SER A 73 -2.27 17.34 2.96
N ALA A 74 -2.16 16.68 1.80
CA ALA A 74 -2.84 15.42 1.54
C ALA A 74 -2.35 14.29 2.47
N VAL A 75 -1.04 14.20 2.69
CA VAL A 75 -0.42 13.24 3.62
C VAL A 75 -0.85 13.52 5.06
N GLU A 76 -0.85 14.79 5.50
CA GLU A 76 -1.32 15.17 6.84
C GLU A 76 -2.81 14.84 7.03
N LYS A 77 -3.63 15.08 6.01
CA LYS A 77 -5.06 14.72 6.03
C LYS A 77 -5.23 13.21 6.16
N LEU A 78 -4.56 12.42 5.32
CA LEU A 78 -4.60 10.96 5.40
C LEU A 78 -4.07 10.45 6.75
N SER A 79 -3.02 11.07 7.29
CA SER A 79 -2.48 10.73 8.62
C SER A 79 -3.50 11.01 9.72
N ARG A 80 -4.25 12.11 9.63
CA ARG A 80 -5.31 12.45 10.57
C ARG A 80 -6.50 11.49 10.47
N GLU A 81 -6.96 11.17 9.26
CA GLU A 81 -8.00 10.16 9.03
C GLU A 81 -7.57 8.79 9.57
N PHE A 82 -6.33 8.38 9.31
CA PHE A 82 -5.76 7.13 9.83
C PHE A 82 -5.69 7.13 11.37
N ARG A 83 -5.35 8.25 12.00
CA ARG A 83 -5.39 8.39 13.47
C ARG A 83 -6.83 8.30 14.01
N GLN A 84 -7.81 8.88 13.34
CA GLN A 84 -9.23 8.80 13.75
C GLN A 84 -9.78 7.38 13.59
N LEU A 85 -9.44 6.71 12.50
CA LEU A 85 -9.74 5.29 12.30
C LEU A 85 -9.06 4.43 13.37
N LYS A 86 -7.80 4.72 13.72
CA LYS A 86 -7.09 4.00 14.81
C LYS A 86 -7.72 4.22 16.18
N VAL A 87 -8.28 5.39 16.47
CA VAL A 87 -9.02 5.64 17.73
C VAL A 87 -10.39 4.95 17.74
N GLY A 88 -11.06 4.84 16.58
CA GLY A 88 -12.30 4.06 16.42
C GLY A 88 -12.09 2.54 16.34
N MET A 89 -10.90 2.11 15.93
CA MET A 89 -10.44 0.72 15.84
C MET A 89 -9.41 0.43 16.93
N SER A 90 -9.62 0.95 18.14
CA SER A 90 -9.04 0.34 19.33
C SER A 90 -9.72 -1.01 19.54
N TYR A 91 -9.40 -2.00 18.71
CA TYR A 91 -9.27 -3.35 19.23
C TYR A 91 -8.05 -3.33 20.14
N SER A 92 -8.26 -2.82 21.35
CA SER A 92 -7.53 -3.37 22.47
C SER A 92 -8.01 -4.82 22.52
N PRO A 93 -7.20 -5.85 22.17
CA PRO A 93 -7.57 -7.19 22.58
C PRO A 93 -7.85 -7.07 24.07
N PRO A 94 -9.04 -7.46 24.56
CA PRO A 94 -9.34 -7.29 25.97
C PRO A 94 -8.16 -7.87 26.73
N VAL A 95 -7.61 -7.09 27.66
CA VAL A 95 -6.40 -7.36 28.46
C VAL A 95 -6.45 -8.74 29.16
N TRP A 96 -7.58 -9.44 29.06
CA TRP A 96 -7.88 -10.76 29.58
C TRP A 96 -7.63 -11.96 28.64
N THR A 97 -7.38 -11.82 27.34
CA THR A 97 -7.13 -13.02 26.49
C THR A 97 -5.70 -13.52 26.66
N SER A 98 -5.40 -14.04 27.85
CA SER A 98 -4.16 -14.76 28.16
C SER A 98 -4.16 -16.08 27.40
N ILE A 99 -3.71 -16.06 26.14
CA ILE A 99 -3.36 -17.28 25.42
C ILE A 99 -2.12 -17.85 26.11
N SER A 100 -2.32 -18.87 26.93
CA SER A 100 -1.24 -19.50 27.71
C SER A 100 -0.79 -20.79 27.03
N ALA A 101 0.51 -21.05 27.01
CA ALA A 101 1.05 -22.30 26.49
C ALA A 101 1.24 -23.31 27.63
N ILE A 102 0.57 -24.45 27.54
CA ILE A 102 0.63 -25.53 28.53
C ILE A 102 1.43 -26.69 27.96
N ARG A 103 2.38 -27.22 28.74
CA ARG A 103 3.13 -28.42 28.37
C ARG A 103 2.35 -29.66 28.80
N MET A 104 1.95 -30.49 27.84
CA MET A 104 1.19 -31.72 28.06
C MET A 104 2.05 -32.95 27.77
N ARG A 105 2.01 -33.96 28.65
CA ARG A 105 2.70 -35.23 28.43
C ARG A 105 1.77 -36.21 27.72
N LYS A 106 2.21 -36.77 26.60
CA LYS A 106 1.51 -37.86 25.91
C LYS A 106 1.66 -39.19 26.65
N SER A 107 0.81 -40.15 26.31
CA SER A 107 0.91 -41.54 26.81
C SER A 107 2.22 -42.23 26.41
N ASN A 108 2.81 -41.87 25.26
CA ASN A 108 4.12 -42.37 24.82
C ASN A 108 5.32 -41.70 25.54
N GLY A 109 5.06 -40.79 26.50
CA GLY A 109 6.09 -40.08 27.26
C GLY A 109 6.62 -38.78 26.64
N GLU A 110 6.26 -38.47 25.39
CA GLU A 110 6.68 -37.26 24.67
C GLU A 110 5.92 -36.02 25.17
N TRP A 111 6.55 -34.86 25.12
CA TRP A 111 5.93 -33.60 25.49
C TRP A 111 5.35 -32.88 24.26
N ARG A 112 4.13 -32.37 24.37
CA ARG A 112 3.50 -31.45 23.42
C ARG A 112 3.24 -30.11 24.08
N LEU A 113 3.43 -29.04 23.33
CA LEU A 113 2.95 -27.72 23.71
C LEU A 113 1.51 -27.58 23.20
N THR A 114 0.59 -27.24 24.09
CA THR A 114 -0.82 -27.00 23.76
C THR A 114 -1.17 -25.57 24.15
N VAL A 115 -1.80 -24.86 23.23
CA VAL A 115 -2.26 -23.49 23.47
C VAL A 115 -3.63 -23.54 24.16
N ASP A 116 -3.77 -22.80 25.27
CA ASP A 116 -5.03 -22.64 26.00
C ASP A 116 -5.89 -21.53 25.38
N TYR A 117 -6.87 -21.94 24.58
CA TYR A 117 -7.79 -21.02 23.89
C TYR A 117 -9.07 -20.72 24.68
N ARG A 118 -9.23 -21.16 25.94
CA ARG A 118 -10.51 -21.03 26.67
C ARG A 118 -11.00 -19.59 26.75
N GLY A 119 -10.14 -18.66 27.19
CA GLY A 119 -10.49 -17.24 27.27
C GLY A 119 -10.77 -16.60 25.89
N LEU A 120 -10.16 -17.11 24.82
CA LEU A 120 -10.43 -16.65 23.45
C LEU A 120 -11.77 -17.19 22.94
N ASN A 121 -12.08 -18.45 23.23
CA ASN A 121 -13.32 -19.10 22.80
C ASN A 121 -14.56 -18.49 23.48
N GLU A 122 -14.43 -17.99 24.72
CA GLU A 122 -15.54 -17.31 25.43
C GLU A 122 -15.98 -16.00 24.74
N VAL A 123 -15.04 -15.28 24.13
CA VAL A 123 -15.32 -14.01 23.44
C VAL A 123 -15.54 -14.17 21.94
N THR A 124 -15.31 -15.38 21.40
CA THR A 124 -15.51 -15.68 19.98
C THR A 124 -16.96 -16.13 19.76
N PRO A 125 -17.75 -15.41 18.95
CA PRO A 125 -19.12 -15.83 18.65
C PRO A 125 -19.15 -17.25 18.06
N PRO A 126 -20.05 -18.14 18.53
CA PRO A 126 -20.16 -19.46 17.96
C PRO A 126 -20.64 -19.36 16.51
N MET A 127 -19.91 -19.98 15.60
CA MET A 127 -20.37 -20.22 14.24
C MET A 127 -21.26 -21.47 14.22
N SER A 128 -22.35 -21.44 13.46
CA SER A 128 -23.21 -22.61 13.28
C SER A 128 -22.38 -23.76 12.71
N ALA A 129 -22.26 -24.85 13.48
CA ALA A 129 -21.43 -25.98 13.11
C ALA A 129 -22.04 -26.76 11.94
N ALA A 130 -21.29 -26.92 10.87
CA ALA A 130 -21.67 -27.68 9.67
C ALA A 130 -21.14 -29.12 9.66
N VAL A 131 -20.75 -29.68 10.82
CA VAL A 131 -20.24 -31.06 10.91
C VAL A 131 -21.44 -32.02 11.06
N PRO A 132 -21.72 -32.88 10.06
CA PRO A 132 -22.83 -33.82 10.12
C PRO A 132 -22.62 -34.90 11.19
N ASP A 133 -23.72 -35.46 11.68
CA ASP A 133 -23.67 -36.50 12.70
C ASP A 133 -23.02 -37.79 12.17
N ARG A 134 -22.28 -38.48 13.03
CA ARG A 134 -21.55 -39.70 12.65
C ARG A 134 -22.50 -40.82 12.19
N LEU A 135 -23.65 -40.98 12.85
CA LEU A 135 -24.60 -42.05 12.51
C LEU A 135 -25.31 -41.75 11.19
N GLU A 136 -25.59 -40.48 10.92
CA GLU A 136 -26.15 -40.04 9.63
C GLU A 136 -25.18 -40.35 8.48
N LEU A 137 -23.89 -40.00 8.65
CA LEU A 137 -22.84 -40.35 7.68
C LEU A 137 -22.70 -41.86 7.49
N GLN A 138 -22.76 -42.64 8.58
CA GLN A 138 -22.66 -44.10 8.52
C GLN A 138 -23.83 -44.69 7.74
N TYR A 139 -25.05 -44.24 8.03
CA TYR A 139 -26.25 -44.67 7.31
C TYR A 139 -26.16 -44.33 5.82
N GLU A 140 -25.71 -43.11 5.48
CA GLU A 140 -25.55 -42.71 4.09
C GLU A 140 -24.52 -43.59 3.36
N LEU A 141 -23.39 -43.91 4.02
CA LEU A 141 -22.36 -44.80 3.46
C LEU A 141 -22.85 -46.22 3.23
N GLU A 142 -23.63 -46.77 4.17
CA GLU A 142 -24.21 -48.12 4.10
C GLU A 142 -25.37 -48.20 3.10
N SER A 143 -26.11 -47.11 2.92
CA SER A 143 -27.18 -47.01 1.92
C SER A 143 -26.64 -47.06 0.49
N LYS A 144 -25.38 -46.66 0.29
CA LYS A 144 -24.69 -46.75 -0.99
C LYS A 144 -24.17 -48.17 -1.17
N ALA A 145 -24.63 -48.86 -2.21
CA ALA A 145 -24.21 -50.23 -2.55
C ALA A 145 -22.77 -50.30 -3.12
N ALA A 146 -21.80 -49.63 -2.47
CA ALA A 146 -20.42 -49.62 -2.90
C ALA A 146 -19.70 -50.90 -2.43
N LYS A 147 -18.89 -51.47 -3.33
CA LYS A 147 -18.16 -52.72 -3.09
C LYS A 147 -16.85 -52.50 -2.32
N TRP A 148 -16.27 -51.30 -2.42
CA TRP A 148 -14.97 -50.96 -1.85
C TRP A 148 -15.01 -49.54 -1.31
N TYR A 149 -14.36 -49.34 -0.16
CA TYR A 149 -14.21 -48.05 0.48
C TYR A 149 -12.73 -47.80 0.76
N THR A 150 -12.35 -46.52 0.82
CA THR A 150 -10.99 -46.11 1.19
C THR A 150 -11.10 -44.92 2.11
N THR A 151 -10.32 -44.94 3.20
CA THR A 151 -10.21 -43.84 4.14
C THR A 151 -8.91 -43.10 3.89
N MET A 152 -8.96 -41.77 3.90
CA MET A 152 -7.80 -40.90 3.79
C MET A 152 -7.80 -39.97 4.99
N ASP A 153 -6.67 -39.91 5.71
CA ASP A 153 -6.47 -38.97 6.81
C ASP A 153 -5.74 -37.73 6.31
N ILE A 154 -6.25 -36.55 6.66
CA ILE A 154 -5.62 -35.28 6.32
C ILE A 154 -4.82 -34.82 7.54
N ALA A 155 -3.55 -35.24 7.60
CA ALA A 155 -2.65 -34.80 8.65
C ALA A 155 -2.49 -33.27 8.62
N ASN A 156 -2.47 -32.64 9.80
CA ASN A 156 -2.30 -31.19 9.97
C ASN A 156 -3.35 -30.32 9.25
N ALA A 157 -4.56 -30.83 8.97
CA ALA A 157 -5.61 -30.11 8.24
C ALA A 157 -5.86 -28.67 8.74
N PHE A 158 -5.83 -28.45 10.05
CA PHE A 158 -6.00 -27.11 10.64
C PHE A 158 -4.90 -26.12 10.24
N PHE A 159 -3.65 -26.57 10.10
CA PHE A 159 -2.52 -25.73 9.69
C PHE A 159 -2.54 -25.40 8.19
N SER A 160 -3.33 -26.13 7.42
CA SER A 160 -3.50 -25.90 5.98
C SER A 160 -4.50 -24.79 5.66
N ILE A 161 -5.27 -24.32 6.65
CA ILE A 161 -6.23 -23.23 6.47
C ILE A 161 -5.50 -21.92 6.79
N PRO A 162 -5.36 -20.98 5.84
CA PRO A 162 -4.72 -19.70 6.10
C PRO A 162 -5.58 -18.88 7.06
N LEU A 163 -4.92 -18.24 8.02
CA LEU A 163 -5.56 -17.20 8.82
C LEU A 163 -5.73 -15.96 7.96
N ALA A 164 -6.84 -15.24 8.15
CA ALA A 164 -7.02 -13.94 7.54
C ALA A 164 -5.90 -13.01 8.04
N VAL A 165 -5.20 -12.38 7.09
CA VAL A 165 -4.24 -11.32 7.38
C VAL A 165 -5.04 -10.02 7.42
N GLU A 166 -4.91 -9.25 8.48
CA GLU A 166 -5.50 -7.91 8.60
C GLU A 166 -4.91 -6.92 7.58
#